data_AF-A0A3C0Z2P7-F1
#
_entry.id   AF-A0A3C0Z2P7-F1
#
_cell.length_a   1.000
_cell.length_b   1.000
_cell.length_c   1.000
_cell.angle_alpha   90.00
_cell.angle_beta   90.00
_cell.angle_gamma   90.00
#
_symmetry.space_group_name_H-M   'P 1'
#
loop_
_entity.id
_entity.type
_entity.pdbx_description
1 polymer ?
#
loop_
_entity_poly.entity_id
_entity_poly.type
_entity_poly.pdbx_seq_one_letter_code
_entity_poly.pdbx_strand_id
1 'polypeptide(L)' 'MTQEPQLIRQEKKFDGAIVNLRVDTVLLPNGREATFEVVEHEKAVVIVPIDADDNVLLVRQ' A
#
# COMPACT_ATOMS: atom_id res chain seq x y z
N MET A 1 25.08 -7.28 5.93
CA MET A 1 23.99 -6.36 5.55
C MET A 1 23.20 -7.04 4.44
N THR A 2 21.96 -7.44 4.69
CA THR A 2 21.07 -7.98 3.64
C THR A 2 20.71 -6.82 2.74
N GLN A 3 21.04 -6.90 1.44
CA GLN A 3 20.63 -5.86 0.50
C GLN A 3 19.09 -5.80 0.43
N GLU A 4 18.53 -4.63 0.22
CA GLU A 4 17.08 -4.47 0.05
C GLU A 4 16.68 -4.81 -1.39
N PRO A 5 15.45 -5.31 -1.63
CA PRO A 5 14.97 -5.51 -2.99
C PRO A 5 14.96 -4.20 -3.77
N GLN A 6 15.51 -4.20 -4.98
CA GLN A 6 15.64 -3.03 -5.83
C GLN A 6 14.52 -3.01 -6.89
N LEU A 7 13.77 -1.91 -6.99
CA LEU A 7 12.83 -1.72 -8.08
C LEU A 7 13.58 -1.57 -9.41
N ILE A 8 13.25 -2.42 -10.39
CA ILE A 8 13.89 -2.43 -11.72
C ILE A 8 12.92 -2.12 -12.87
N ARG A 9 11.62 -2.33 -12.67
CA ARG A 9 10.58 -1.95 -13.64
C ARG A 9 9.29 -1.59 -12.94
N GLN A 10 8.58 -0.60 -13.48
CA GLN A 10 7.29 -0.16 -12.98
C GLN A 10 6.32 0.01 -14.15
N GLU A 11 5.12 -0.55 -14.06
CA GLU A 11 4.11 -0.43 -15.10
C GLU A 11 2.72 -0.21 -14.51
N LYS A 12 2.02 0.85 -14.92
CA LYS A 12 0.62 1.05 -14.54
C LYS A 12 -0.27 0.17 -15.43
N LYS A 13 -1.02 -0.76 -14.83
CA LYS A 13 -1.96 -1.66 -15.53
C LYS A 13 -3.38 -1.14 -15.54
N PHE A 14 -3.77 -0.34 -14.55
CA PHE A 14 -5.09 0.27 -14.46
C PHE A 14 -5.00 1.66 -13.83
N ASP A 15 -5.76 2.60 -14.39
CA ASP A 15 -5.89 3.97 -13.90
C ASP A 15 -7.38 4.25 -13.67
N GLY A 16 -7.77 4.35 -12.41
CA GLY A 16 -9.16 4.41 -11.99
C GLY A 16 -9.46 5.65 -11.17
N ALA A 17 -10.75 5.96 -11.01
CA ALA A 17 -11.18 7.13 -10.25
C ALA A 17 -10.92 7.02 -8.73
N ILE A 18 -10.76 5.80 -8.20
CA ILE A 18 -10.61 5.53 -6.76
C ILE A 18 -9.29 4.82 -6.44
N VAL A 19 -8.87 3.87 -7.29
CA VAL A 19 -7.65 3.08 -7.11
C VAL A 19 -6.91 2.93 -8.43
N ASN A 20 -5.59 2.80 -8.34
CA ASN A 20 -4.73 2.45 -9.48
C ASN A 20 -4.06 1.10 -9.23
N LEU A 21 -3.84 0.33 -10.30
CA LEU A 21 -3.05 -0.91 -10.24
C LEU A 21 -1.72 -0.67 -10.93
N ARG A 22 -0.64 -0.90 -10.18
CA ARG A 22 0.73 -0.86 -10.64
C ARG A 22 1.36 -2.22 -10.50
N VAL A 23 2.20 -2.61 -11.45
CA VAL A 23 2.97 -3.84 -11.42
C VAL A 23 4.45 -3.47 -11.36
N ASP A 24 5.07 -3.85 -10.25
CA ASP A 24 6.47 -3.57 -9.95
C ASP A 24 7.28 -4.86 -10.16
N THR A 25 8.33 -4.80 -10.96
CA THR A 25 9.34 -5.86 -11.01
C THR A 25 10.52 -5.42 -10.15
N VAL A 26 10.93 -6.27 -9.22
CA VAL A 26 12.07 -6.02 -8.32
C VAL A 26 13.14 -7.09 -8.49
N LEU A 27 14.40 -6.67 -8.35
CA LEU A 27 15.53 -7.57 -8.19
C LEU A 27 15.69 -7.90 -6.71
N LEU A 28 15.55 -9.18 -6.37
CA LEU A 28 15.75 -9.66 -5.01
C LEU A 28 17.25 -9.80 -4.69
N PRO A 29 17.64 -9.84 -3.39
CA PRO A 29 19.05 -9.95 -2.98
C PRO A 29 19.74 -11.24 -3.44
N ASN A 30 18.97 -12.26 -3.81
CA ASN A 30 19.47 -13.51 -4.39
C ASN A 30 19.66 -13.43 -5.92
N GLY A 31 19.52 -12.24 -6.52
CA GLY A 31 19.64 -12.00 -7.95
C GLY A 31 18.44 -12.44 -8.80
N ARG A 32 17.37 -12.95 -8.19
CA ARG A 32 16.14 -13.33 -8.91
C ARG A 32 15.20 -12.14 -9.03
N GLU A 33 14.47 -12.10 -10.14
CA GLU A 33 13.38 -11.14 -10.29
C GLU A 33 12.09 -11.67 -9.66
N ALA A 34 11.32 -10.74 -9.08
CA ALA A 34 9.96 -10.99 -8.59
C ALA A 34 9.05 -9.86 -9.06
N THR A 35 7.76 -10.17 -9.22
CA THR A 35 6.74 -9.21 -9.64
C THR A 35 5.73 -9.02 -8.51
N PHE A 36 5.39 -7.76 -8.22
CA PHE A 36 4.39 -7.37 -7.23
C PHE A 36 3.26 -6.59 -7.91
N GLU A 37 2.02 -6.97 -7.63
CA GLU A 37 0.85 -6.17 -7.95
C GLU A 37 0.57 -5.23 -6.77
N VAL A 38 0.67 -3.93 -7.02
CA VAL A 38 0.53 -2.86 -6.03
C VAL A 38 -0.76 -2.10 -6.32
N VAL A 39 -1.70 -2.16 -5.38
CA VAL A 39 -2.89 -1.32 -5.40
C VAL A 39 -2.54 0.02 -4.74
N GLU A 40 -2.46 1.07 -5.53
CA GLU A 40 -2.23 2.42 -5.03
C GLU A 40 -3.56 2.99 -4.51
N HIS A 41 -3.56 3.45 -3.26
CA HIS A 41 -4.69 4.12 -2.63
C HIS A 41 -4.24 5.49 -2.08
N GLU A 42 -5.16 6.46 -2.11
CA GLU A 42 -4.91 7.77 -1.53
C GLU A 42 -4.79 7.72 -0.01
N LYS A 43 -4.10 8.71 0.57
CA LYS A 43 -3.89 8.80 2.01
C LYS A 43 -5.23 8.80 2.75
N ALA A 44 -5.33 8.01 3.82
CA ALA A 44 -6.48 7.97 4.70
C ALA A 44 -6.09 8.43 6.11
N VAL A 45 -7.08 8.89 6.87
CA VAL A 45 -6.93 9.26 8.28
C VAL A 45 -7.86 8.39 9.10
N VAL A 46 -7.38 7.95 10.27
CA VAL A 46 -8.18 7.28 11.29
C VAL A 46 -8.17 8.14 12.54
N ILE A 47 -9.33 8.24 13.20
CA ILE A 47 -9.51 9.01 14.43
C ILE A 47 -9.99 8.03 15.51
N VAL A 48 -9.43 8.16 16.72
CA VAL A 48 -9.91 7.44 17.92
C VAL A 48 -10.53 8.48 18.87
N PRO A 49 -11.82 8.83 18.68
CA PRO A 49 -12.51 9.76 19.56
C PRO A 49 -12.84 9.07 20.89
N ILE A 50 -12.53 9.74 22.00
CA ILE A 50 -12.88 9.34 23.36
C ILE A 50 -13.86 10.38 23.92
N ASP A 51 -15.02 9.92 24.40
CA ASP A 51 -16.00 10.81 25.03
C ASP A 51 -15.71 11.06 26.53
N ALA A 52 -16.58 11.80 27.21
CA ALA A 52 -16.41 12.14 28.62
C ALA A 52 -16.58 10.94 29.58
N ASP A 53 -17.16 9.84 29.10
CA ASP A 53 -17.40 8.61 29.85
C ASP A 53 -16.37 7.52 29.48
N ASP A 54 -15.25 7.89 28.84
CA ASP A 54 -14.17 7.03 28.37
C ASP A 54 -14.59 5.98 27.30
N ASN A 55 -15.68 6.22 26.56
CA ASN A 55 -16.08 5.34 25.47
C ASN A 55 -15.38 5.72 24.15
N VAL A 56 -15.12 4.71 23.31
CA VAL A 56 -14.65 4.90 21.93
C VAL A 56 -15.83 5.02 20.99
N LEU A 57 -15.94 6.13 20.26
CA LEU A 57 -17.01 6.30 19.27
C LEU A 57 -16.67 5.58 17.96
N LEU A 58 -17.60 4.74 17.50
CA LEU A 58 -17.50 4.00 16.24
C LEU A 58 -18.67 4.37 15.32
N VAL A 59 -18.50 4.14 14.01
CA VAL A 59 -19.56 4.25 13.01
C VAL A 59 -19.90 2.87 12.44
N ARG A 60 -21.15 2.67 12.01
CA ARG A 60 -21.57 1.52 11.20
C ARG A 60 -21.79 1.97 9.77
N GLN A 61 -20.91 1.55 8.86
CA GLN A 61 -21.05 1.74 7.42
C GLN A 61 -21.70 0.54 6.74
#